data_AF-A0A1F8R467-F1
#
_entry.id   AF-A0A1F8R467-F1
#
_cell.length_a   1.000
_cell.length_b   1.000
_cell.length_c   1.000
_cell.angle_alpha   90.00
_cell.angle_beta   90.00
_cell.angle_gamma   90.00
#
_symmetry.space_group_name_H-M   'P 1'
#
loop_
_entity.id
_entity.type
_entity.pdbx_description
1 polymer ?
#
loop_
_entity_poly.entity_id
_entity_poly.type
_entity_poly.pdbx_seq_one_letter_code
_entity_poly.pdbx_strand_id
1 'polypeptide(L)'
;MSKRVEVEEYVEEALPENWMPKVLVLGAVIGAVTGLLGAYLLVQRSKNGGTEPRLNAGEGVRLGVLLLGLLRQIQLLGHDE
;
A
#
# COMPACT_ATOMS: atom_id res chain seq x y z
N MET A 1 -46.11 39.53 20.71
CA MET A 1 -46.03 38.64 19.54
C MET A 1 -44.55 38.37 19.28
N SER A 2 -43.97 37.38 19.99
CA SER A 2 -42.54 37.07 19.94
C SER A 2 -42.34 35.96 18.91
N LYS A 3 -41.78 36.31 17.76
CA LYS A 3 -41.44 35.34 16.71
C LYS A 3 -40.16 34.65 17.19
N ARG A 4 -40.27 33.41 17.68
CA ARG A 4 -39.09 32.57 17.95
C ARG A 4 -38.39 32.36 16.62
N VAL A 5 -37.18 32.89 16.53
CA VAL A 5 -36.24 32.57 15.46
C VAL A 5 -35.69 31.19 15.84
N GLU A 6 -36.21 30.16 15.19
CA GLU A 6 -35.56 28.85 15.16
C GLU A 6 -34.25 29.08 14.40
N VAL A 7 -33.17 29.19 15.16
CA VAL A 7 -31.82 29.10 14.60
C VAL A 7 -31.68 27.64 14.22
N GLU A 8 -32.01 27.32 12.97
CA GLU A 8 -31.67 26.06 12.33
C GLU A 8 -30.15 25.90 12.50
N GLU A 9 -29.78 25.02 13.41
CA GLU A 9 -28.41 24.64 13.68
C GLU A 9 -27.87 24.07 12.36
N TYR A 10 -27.06 24.87 11.67
CA TYR A 10 -26.30 24.42 10.51
C TYR A 10 -25.30 23.38 11.02
N VAL A 11 -25.75 22.12 11.07
CA VAL A 11 -24.87 20.97 11.22
C VAL A 11 -24.03 20.97 9.95
N GLU A 12 -22.79 21.41 10.07
CA GLU A 12 -21.80 21.30 9.01
C GLU A 12 -21.54 19.80 8.82
N GLU A 13 -22.32 19.17 7.95
CA GLU A 13 -22.08 17.81 7.47
C GLU A 13 -20.71 17.81 6.81
N ALA A 14 -19.69 17.45 7.60
CA ALA A 14 -18.36 17.17 7.10
C ALA A 14 -18.51 16.14 5.98
N LEU A 15 -18.11 16.53 4.76
CA LEU A 15 -18.22 15.69 3.58
C LEU A 15 -17.64 14.31 3.89
N PRO A 16 -18.33 13.21 3.53
CA PRO A 16 -17.90 11.86 3.87
C PRO A 16 -16.46 11.65 3.41
N GLU A 17 -15.57 11.35 4.37
CA GLU A 17 -14.14 11.19 4.08
C GLU A 17 -13.96 10.06 3.06
N ASN A 18 -13.38 10.38 1.91
CA ASN A 18 -13.14 9.39 0.86
C ASN A 18 -11.94 8.50 1.26
N TRP A 19 -12.25 7.34 1.83
CA TRP A 19 -11.25 6.39 2.34
C TRP A 19 -10.43 5.72 1.22
N MET A 20 -10.97 5.64 0.01
CA MET A 20 -10.34 4.94 -1.12
C MET A 20 -8.99 5.59 -1.52
N PRO A 21 -8.90 6.91 -1.80
CA PRO A 21 -7.63 7.58 -2.04
C PRO A 21 -6.62 7.42 -0.90
N LYS A 22 -7.09 7.48 0.35
CA LYS A 22 -6.24 7.35 1.55
C LYS A 22 -5.58 5.99 1.61
N VAL A 23 -6.34 4.92 1.38
CA VAL A 23 -5.83 3.54 1.33
C VAL A 23 -4.86 3.34 0.16
N LEU A 24 -5.19 3.86 -1.03
CA LEU A 24 -4.33 3.74 -2.20
C LEU A 24 -2.99 4.44 -2.01
N VAL A 25 -2.99 5.67 -1.48
CA VAL A 25 -1.75 6.42 -1.21
C VAL A 25 -0.93 5.73 -0.13
N LEU A 26 -1.57 5.28 0.97
CA LEU A 26 -0.87 4.58 2.05
C LEU A 26 -0.23 3.27 1.54
N GLY A 27 -0.98 2.48 0.78
CA GLY A 27 -0.48 1.24 0.18
C GLY A 27 0.67 1.49 -0.80
N ALA A 28 0.59 2.53 -1.63
CA ALA A 28 1.65 2.90 -2.55
C ALA A 28 2.94 3.31 -1.82
N VAL A 29 2.84 4.11 -0.75
CA VAL A 29 3.99 4.51 0.07
C VAL A 29 4.64 3.29 0.73
N ILE A 30 3.85 2.42 1.36
CA ILE A 30 4.37 1.19 2.00
C ILE A 30 5.04 0.28 0.98
N GLY A 31 4.41 0.08 -0.18
CA GLY A 31 4.96 -0.74 -1.27
C GLY A 31 6.28 -0.17 -1.81
N ALA A 32 6.37 1.14 -2.01
CA ALA A 32 7.58 1.80 -2.46
C ALA A 32 8.72 1.67 -1.46
N VAL A 33 8.45 1.91 -0.16
CA VAL A 33 9.45 1.73 0.92
C VAL A 33 9.93 0.28 0.97
N THR A 34 9.02 -0.68 0.88
CA THR A 34 9.36 -2.11 0.89
C THR A 34 10.22 -2.49 -0.32
N GLY A 35 9.88 -2.01 -1.51
CA GLY A 35 10.66 -2.23 -2.73
C GLY A 35 12.07 -1.63 -2.64
N LEU A 36 12.19 -0.42 -2.11
CA LEU A 36 13.47 0.24 -1.85
C LEU A 36 14.34 -0.56 -0.87
N LEU A 37 13.75 -1.06 0.22
CA LEU A 37 14.46 -1.92 1.18
C LEU A 37 14.95 -3.22 0.53
N GLY A 38 14.13 -3.86 -0.30
CA GLY A 38 14.52 -5.05 -1.05
C GLY A 38 15.72 -4.79 -1.97
N ALA A 39 15.70 -3.68 -2.72
CA ALA A 39 16.81 -3.26 -3.56
C ALA A 39 18.07 -2.93 -2.73
N TYR A 40 17.90 -2.27 -1.58
CA TYR A 40 19.01 -1.96 -0.68
C TYR A 40 19.71 -3.22 -0.16
N LEU A 41 18.93 -4.23 0.27
CA LEU A 41 19.49 -5.51 0.72
C LEU A 41 20.24 -6.23 -0.38
N LEU A 42 19.76 -6.17 -1.63
CA LEU A 42 20.43 -6.74 -2.80
C LEU A 42 21.81 -6.08 -3.02
N VAL A 43 21.86 -4.75 -2.97
CA VAL A 43 23.10 -3.98 -3.09
C VAL A 43 24.05 -4.28 -1.92
N GLN A 44 23.54 -4.33 -0.69
CA GLN A 44 24.35 -4.61 0.49
C GLN A 44 25.00 -6.00 0.44
N ARG A 45 24.25 -7.02 -0.03
CA ARG A 45 24.77 -8.36 -0.24
C ARG A 45 25.93 -8.36 -1.24
N SER A 46 25.77 -7.64 -2.35
CA SER A 46 26.82 -7.52 -3.38
C SER A 46 28.09 -6.85 -2.83
N LYS A 47 27.93 -5.76 -2.06
CA LYS A 47 29.06 -5.08 -1.40
C LYS A 47 29.82 -5.99 -0.44
N ASN A 48 29.10 -6.76 0.39
CA ASN A 48 29.71 -7.65 1.37
C ASN A 48 30.35 -8.90 0.74
N GLY A 49 29.79 -9.38 -0.37
CA GLY A 49 30.25 -10.59 -1.08
C GLY A 49 31.24 -10.32 -2.22
N GLY A 50 31.54 -9.06 -2.55
CA GLY A 50 32.46 -8.67 -3.62
C GLY A 50 32.04 -9.09 -5.03
N THR A 51 30.80 -9.55 -5.22
CA THR A 51 30.27 -10.06 -6.48
C THR A 51 29.06 -9.25 -6.89
N GLU A 52 29.00 -8.87 -8.17
CA GLU A 52 27.88 -8.13 -8.75
C GLU A 52 26.56 -8.93 -8.56
N PRO A 53 25.41 -8.28 -8.31
CA PRO A 53 24.15 -9.00 -8.17
C PRO A 53 23.80 -9.69 -9.51
N ARG A 54 24.09 -10.99 -9.61
CA ARG A 54 23.74 -11.80 -10.79
C ARG A 54 22.42 -12.49 -10.52
N LEU A 55 21.33 -11.88 -10.99
CA LEU A 55 20.03 -12.54 -11.05
C LEU A 55 19.93 -13.32 -12.36
N ASN A 56 19.68 -14.62 -12.28
CA ASN A 56 19.35 -15.41 -13.46
C ASN A 56 17.84 -15.27 -13.81
N ALA A 57 17.48 -15.64 -15.03
CA ALA A 57 16.08 -15.53 -15.50
C ALA A 57 15.10 -16.33 -14.63
N GLY A 58 15.51 -17.49 -14.10
CA GLY A 58 14.69 -18.32 -13.21
C GLY A 58 14.45 -17.67 -11.84
N GLU A 59 15.44 -16.98 -11.29
CA GLU A 59 15.29 -16.20 -10.04
C GLU A 59 14.32 -15.04 -10.22
N GLY A 60 14.38 -14.35 -11.36
CA GLY A 60 13.41 -13.30 -11.71
C GLY A 60 11.98 -13.83 -11.78
N VAL A 61 11.77 -14.97 -12.45
CA VAL A 61 10.45 -15.63 -12.50
C VAL A 61 9.99 -16.03 -11.10
N ARG A 62 10.86 -16.59 -10.27
CA ARG A 62 10.52 -17.00 -8.90
C ARG A 62 10.08 -15.81 -8.04
N LEU A 63 10.78 -14.69 -8.13
CA LEU A 63 10.39 -13.45 -7.45
C LEU A 63 9.05 -12.92 -7.96
N GLY A 64 8.82 -12.94 -9.27
CA GLY A 64 7.54 -12.55 -9.87
C GLY A 64 6.37 -13.41 -9.36
N VAL A 65 6.55 -14.72 -9.33
CA VAL A 65 5.53 -15.66 -8.79
C VAL A 65 5.23 -15.39 -7.32
N LEU A 66 6.26 -15.07 -6.51
CA LEU A 66 6.05 -14.70 -5.10
C LEU A 66 5.21 -13.42 -4.96
N LEU A 67 5.51 -12.38 -5.76
CA LEU A 67 4.73 -11.15 -5.76
C LEU A 67 3.28 -11.39 -6.20
N LEU A 68 3.06 -12.18 -7.25
CA LEU A 68 1.71 -12.56 -7.69
C LEU A 68 0.97 -13.37 -6.62
N GLY A 69 1.67 -14.27 -5.91
CA GLY A 69 1.11 -15.02 -4.79
C GLY A 69 0.66 -14.11 -3.64
N LEU A 70 1.46 -13.10 -3.29
CA LEU A 70 1.10 -12.09 -2.29
C LEU A 70 -0.15 -11.31 -2.72
N LEU A 71 -0.18 -10.80 -3.96
CA LEU A 71 -1.34 -10.05 -4.47
C LEU A 71 -2.60 -10.92 -4.48
N ARG A 72 -2.48 -12.20 -4.85
CA ARG A 72 -3.59 -13.16 -4.77
C ARG A 72 -4.07 -13.32 -3.33
N GLN A 73 -3.18 -13.47 -2.35
CA GLN A 73 -3.57 -13.59 -0.94
C GLN A 73 -4.32 -12.34 -0.48
N ILE A 74 -3.85 -11.15 -0.85
CA ILE A 74 -4.53 -9.88 -0.51
C ILE A 74 -5.95 -9.84 -1.10
N GLN A 75 -6.15 -10.34 -2.32
CA GLN A 75 -7.49 -10.43 -2.92
C GLN A 75 -8.42 -11.42 -2.23
N LEU A 76 -7.87 -12.46 -1.60
CA LEU A 76 -8.65 -13.46 -0.86
C LEU A 76 -8.94 -13.02 0.58
N LEU A 77 -8.21 -12.04 1.12
CA LEU A 77 -8.49 -11.48 2.45
C LEU A 77 -9.89 -10.84 2.45
N GLY A 78 -10.74 -11.28 3.38
CA GLY A 78 -12.12 -10.81 3.50
C GLY A 78 -13.14 -11.56 2.63
N HIS A 79 -12.75 -12.67 2.00
CA HIS A 79 -13.68 -13.57 1.29
C HIS A 79 -14.32 -14.64 2.19
N ASP A 80 -14.08 -14.60 3.51
CA ASP A 80 -14.65 -15.53 4.48
C ASP A 80 -15.83 -14.85 5.22
N GLU A 81 -17.00 -14.84 4.58
CA GLU A 81 -18.34 -14.81 5.20
C GLU A 81 -19.19 -15.96 4.65
#